data_AF-A0A925WIS7-F1
#
_entry.id   AF-A0A925WIS7-F1
#
_cell.length_a   1.000
_cell.length_b   1.000
_cell.length_c   1.000
_cell.angle_alpha   90.00
_cell.angle_beta   90.00
_cell.angle_gamma   90.00
#
_symmetry.space_group_name_H-M   'P 1'
#
loop_
_entity.id
_entity.type
_entity.pdbx_description
1 polymer ?
#
loop_
_entity_poly.entity_id
_entity_poly.type
_entity_poly.pdbx_seq_one_letter_code
_entity_poly.pdbx_strand_id
1 'polypeptide(L)'
;MHLNPVRARLLKAEESLSAYPWSSWQEYLKSRGKRPSWLRVDRVMGEWRVSEDNAAGRRQLERGMETRKELEMSKVSEDWKKLRRGWCWGPKGFREELLEMIGEKEGSQHHGKELKEWDEQKARMAERLRKETTMGWQWIAKRLEMGHWRTSANAV
;
A
#
# COMPACT_ATOMS: atom_id res chain seq x y z
N MET A 1 -5.08 -5.08 -4.18
CA MET A 1 -5.07 -4.15 -5.33
C MET A 1 -6.51 -3.73 -5.63
N HIS A 2 -6.88 -2.45 -5.46
CA HIS A 2 -8.20 -1.92 -5.83
C HIS A 2 -8.06 -1.13 -7.14
N LEU A 3 -8.89 -1.45 -8.13
CA LEU A 3 -8.87 -0.81 -9.44
C LEU A 3 -9.54 0.57 -9.35
N ASN A 4 -8.80 1.63 -9.66
CA ASN A 4 -9.37 2.98 -9.75
C ASN A 4 -9.92 3.21 -11.18
N PRO A 5 -11.24 3.40 -11.38
CA PRO A 5 -11.85 3.49 -12.70
C PRO A 5 -11.39 4.70 -13.51
N VAL A 6 -11.09 5.82 -12.84
CA VAL A 6 -10.59 7.04 -13.50
C VAL A 6 -9.21 6.79 -14.10
N ARG A 7 -8.31 6.20 -13.31
CA ARG A 7 -6.94 5.89 -13.73
C ARG A 7 -6.90 4.82 -14.82
N ALA A 8 -7.80 3.84 -14.70
CA ALA A 8 -7.95 2.78 -15.68
C ALA A 8 -8.69 3.23 -16.95
N ARG A 9 -9.13 4.50 -17.02
CA ARG A 9 -9.90 5.06 -18.14
C ARG A 9 -11.18 4.27 -18.44
N LEU A 10 -11.80 3.76 -17.39
CA LEU A 10 -13.07 3.02 -17.43
C LEU A 10 -14.30 3.94 -17.29
N LEU A 11 -14.06 5.25 -17.16
CA LEU A 11 -15.08 6.30 -17.15
C LEU A 11 -14.66 7.38 -18.15
N LYS A 12 -15.63 7.92 -18.88
CA LYS A 12 -15.48 9.16 -19.66
C LYS A 12 -15.41 10.37 -18.72
N ALA A 13 -14.93 11.51 -19.20
CA ALA A 13 -14.76 12.70 -18.37
C ALA A 13 -16.11 13.24 -17.84
N GLU A 14 -17.15 13.09 -18.65
CA GLU A 14 -18.51 13.56 -18.39
C GLU A 14 -19.29 12.60 -17.50
N GLU A 15 -18.85 11.33 -17.37
CA GLU A 15 -19.53 10.34 -16.55
C GLU A 15 -19.22 10.58 -15.06
N SER A 16 -20.27 10.49 -14.21
CA SER A 16 -20.08 10.52 -12.76
C SER A 16 -19.33 9.27 -12.29
N LEU A 17 -18.54 9.40 -11.22
CA LEU A 17 -17.97 8.27 -10.50
C LEU A 17 -19.02 7.23 -10.11
N SER A 18 -20.24 7.67 -9.81
CA SER A 18 -21.36 6.80 -9.41
C SER A 18 -21.86 5.90 -10.54
N ALA A 19 -21.54 6.22 -11.81
CA ALA A 19 -21.90 5.40 -12.95
C ALA A 19 -21.05 4.14 -13.08
N TYR A 20 -19.91 4.05 -12.37
CA TYR A 20 -19.02 2.88 -12.45
C TYR A 20 -19.55 1.70 -11.60
N PRO A 21 -20.05 0.62 -12.23
CA PRO A 21 -20.85 -0.40 -11.53
C PRO A 21 -20.03 -1.30 -10.61
N TRP A 22 -18.72 -1.41 -10.84
CA TRP A 22 -17.83 -2.30 -10.08
C TRP A 22 -17.12 -1.59 -8.92
N SER A 23 -17.81 -0.61 -8.33
CA SER A 23 -17.41 0.01 -7.08
C SER A 23 -18.59 0.07 -6.12
N SER A 24 -18.29 0.04 -4.83
CA SER A 24 -19.28 0.27 -3.78
C SER A 24 -19.65 1.76 -3.64
N TRP A 25 -19.10 2.65 -4.48
CA TRP A 25 -19.26 4.10 -4.34
C TRP A 25 -20.73 4.54 -4.39
N GLN A 26 -21.53 3.98 -5.29
CA GLN A 26 -22.98 4.23 -5.37
C GLN A 26 -23.74 3.91 -4.08
N GLU A 27 -23.25 2.96 -3.27
CA GLU A 27 -23.87 2.61 -1.99
C GLU A 27 -23.72 3.73 -0.94
N TYR A 28 -22.64 4.52 -0.99
CA TYR A 28 -22.42 5.65 -0.09
C TYR A 28 -23.44 6.79 -0.31
N LEU A 29 -23.99 6.89 -1.52
CA LEU A 29 -24.94 7.94 -1.91
C LEU A 29 -26.40 7.59 -1.56
N LYS A 30 -26.70 6.31 -1.28
CA LYS A 30 -28.05 5.88 -0.88
C LYS A 30 -28.42 6.43 0.49
N SER A 31 -29.72 6.50 0.81
CA SER A 31 -30.16 6.80 2.18
C SER A 31 -29.81 5.65 3.13
N ARG A 32 -29.65 5.95 4.42
CA ARG A 32 -29.26 4.97 5.46
C ARG A 32 -30.08 3.67 5.42
N GLY A 33 -31.39 3.75 5.21
CA GLY A 33 -32.27 2.57 5.14
C GLY A 33 -32.14 1.73 3.85
N LYS A 34 -31.51 2.25 2.80
CA LYS A 34 -31.29 1.54 1.52
C LYS A 34 -29.88 0.96 1.39
N ARG A 35 -29.00 1.18 2.37
CA ARG A 35 -27.63 0.69 2.35
C ARG A 35 -27.51 -0.69 2.98
N PRO A 36 -26.56 -1.52 2.53
CA PRO A 36 -26.18 -2.72 3.25
C PRO A 36 -25.74 -2.39 4.69
N SER A 37 -26.18 -3.18 5.66
CA SER A 37 -25.92 -2.94 7.09
C SER A 37 -24.44 -2.98 7.47
N TRP A 38 -23.62 -3.68 6.68
CA TRP A 38 -22.17 -3.79 6.88
C TRP A 38 -21.39 -2.57 6.37
N LEU A 39 -22.01 -1.66 5.60
CA LEU A 39 -21.30 -0.54 5.00
C LEU A 39 -21.08 0.59 6.01
N ARG A 40 -19.84 0.76 6.46
CA ARG A 40 -19.42 1.85 7.34
C ARG A 40 -19.14 3.12 6.53
N VAL A 41 -19.92 4.16 6.79
CA VAL A 41 -19.90 5.43 6.05
C VAL A 41 -19.34 6.59 6.88
N ASP A 42 -19.36 6.46 8.20
CA ASP A 42 -18.92 7.44 9.19
C ASP A 42 -17.48 7.92 8.96
N ARG A 43 -16.55 6.99 8.72
CA ARG A 43 -15.13 7.33 8.50
C ARG A 43 -14.92 8.18 7.24
N VAL A 44 -15.50 7.75 6.12
CA VAL A 44 -15.36 8.46 4.83
C VAL A 44 -16.04 9.83 4.90
N MET A 45 -17.22 9.93 5.51
CA MET A 45 -17.89 11.22 5.70
C MET A 45 -17.07 12.16 6.59
N GLY A 46 -16.51 11.65 7.69
CA GLY A 46 -15.63 12.42 8.57
C GLY A 46 -14.37 12.95 7.86
N GLU A 47 -13.72 12.12 7.05
CA GLU A 47 -12.55 12.52 6.23
C GLU A 47 -12.90 13.67 5.26
N TRP A 48 -14.13 13.70 4.76
CA TRP A 48 -14.65 14.75 3.88
C TRP A 48 -15.35 15.90 4.61
N ARG A 49 -15.21 15.98 5.94
CA ARG A 49 -15.82 17.02 6.79
C ARG A 49 -17.34 17.09 6.64
N VAL A 50 -17.97 15.95 6.42
CA VAL A 50 -19.42 15.79 6.43
C VAL A 50 -19.82 15.37 7.84
N SER A 51 -20.46 16.29 8.58
CA SER A 51 -20.84 16.07 9.98
C SER A 51 -22.04 15.15 10.13
N GLU A 52 -22.93 15.11 9.13
CA GLU A 52 -24.19 14.36 9.20
C GLU A 52 -24.47 13.57 7.92
N ASP A 53 -24.94 12.33 8.09
CA ASP A 53 -25.43 11.49 6.99
C ASP A 53 -26.87 11.84 6.60
N ASN A 54 -27.06 13.10 6.23
CA ASN A 54 -28.29 13.60 5.65
C ASN A 54 -28.13 13.80 4.13
N ALA A 55 -29.20 14.21 3.45
CA ALA A 55 -29.16 14.39 2.00
C ALA A 55 -28.15 15.48 1.56
N ALA A 56 -27.96 16.53 2.36
CA ALA A 56 -26.99 17.58 2.06
C ALA A 56 -25.54 17.08 2.23
N GLY A 57 -25.26 16.33 3.30
CA GLY A 57 -23.97 15.72 3.57
C GLY A 57 -23.55 14.74 2.47
N ARG A 58 -24.47 13.91 1.98
CA ARG A 58 -24.20 13.02 0.84
C ARG A 58 -23.87 13.76 -0.44
N ARG A 59 -24.59 14.85 -0.75
CA ARG A 59 -24.27 15.71 -1.90
C ARG A 59 -22.92 16.39 -1.75
N GLN A 60 -22.52 16.79 -0.54
CA GLN A 60 -21.19 17.34 -0.28
C GLN A 60 -20.10 16.29 -0.52
N LEU A 61 -20.29 15.07 0.00
CA LEU A 61 -19.39 13.96 -0.21
C LEU A 61 -19.23 13.63 -1.70
N GLU A 62 -20.34 13.59 -2.42
CA GLU A 62 -20.36 13.36 -3.87
C GLU A 62 -19.57 14.43 -4.63
N ARG A 63 -19.85 15.72 -4.38
CA ARG A 63 -19.12 16.83 -4.99
C ARG A 63 -17.61 16.74 -4.73
N GLY A 64 -17.21 16.46 -3.49
CA GLY A 64 -15.80 16.34 -3.14
C GLY A 64 -15.08 15.24 -3.92
N MET A 65 -15.74 14.09 -4.06
CA MET A 65 -15.19 12.96 -4.82
C MET A 65 -15.17 13.23 -6.33
N GLU A 66 -16.16 13.91 -6.89
CA GLU A 66 -16.15 14.37 -8.29
C GLU A 66 -15.03 15.39 -8.53
N THR A 67 -14.80 16.36 -7.62
CA THR A 67 -13.63 17.24 -7.71
C THR A 67 -12.32 16.45 -7.67
N ARG A 68 -12.25 15.39 -6.86
CA ARG A 68 -11.08 14.50 -6.84
C ARG A 68 -10.91 13.72 -8.16
N LYS A 69 -12.00 13.30 -8.80
CA LYS A 69 -12.00 12.72 -10.16
C LYS A 69 -11.39 13.71 -11.16
N GLU A 70 -11.89 14.94 -11.18
CA GLU A 70 -11.39 15.99 -12.08
C GLU A 70 -9.90 16.28 -11.85
N LEU A 71 -9.47 16.33 -10.59
CA LEU A 71 -8.04 16.46 -10.24
C LEU A 71 -7.22 15.25 -10.72
N GLU A 72 -7.73 14.03 -10.61
CA GLU A 72 -7.07 12.83 -11.15
C GLU A 72 -6.95 12.85 -12.67
N MET A 73 -7.96 13.36 -13.38
CA MET A 73 -7.97 13.47 -14.84
C MET A 73 -7.08 14.62 -15.35
N SER A 74 -7.05 15.74 -14.63
CA SER A 74 -6.24 16.93 -14.99
C SER A 74 -4.77 16.81 -14.57
N LYS A 75 -4.45 16.07 -13.50
CA LYS A 75 -3.07 15.83 -13.05
C LYS A 75 -2.36 14.79 -13.91
N VAL A 76 -2.02 15.20 -15.13
CA VAL A 76 -0.99 14.58 -15.97
C VAL A 76 0.29 15.41 -15.89
N SER A 77 0.70 15.82 -14.68
CA SER A 77 2.06 16.35 -14.50
C SER A 77 3.06 15.20 -14.66
N GLU A 78 4.13 15.45 -15.40
CA GLU A 78 5.21 14.49 -15.64
C GLU A 78 5.92 14.09 -14.33
N ASP A 79 5.95 15.00 -13.35
CA ASP A 79 6.49 14.73 -12.00
C ASP A 79 5.58 13.81 -11.20
N TRP A 80 4.26 13.95 -11.34
CA TRP A 80 3.30 13.05 -10.71
C TRP A 80 3.37 11.63 -11.27
N LYS A 81 3.73 11.48 -12.56
CA LYS A 81 4.00 10.16 -13.15
C LYS A 81 5.23 9.49 -12.53
N LYS A 82 6.28 10.24 -12.18
CA LYS A 82 7.50 9.70 -11.54
C LYS A 82 7.20 9.19 -10.13
N LEU A 83 6.50 9.97 -9.32
CA LEU A 83 6.05 9.56 -7.98
C LEU A 83 5.07 8.35 -8.02
N ARG A 84 4.32 8.16 -9.11
CA ARG A 84 3.45 6.97 -9.27
C ARG A 84 4.20 5.71 -9.69
N ARG A 85 5.27 5.84 -10.47
CA ARG A 85 6.03 4.70 -11.01
C ARG A 85 7.13 4.22 -10.07
N GLY A 86 7.61 5.08 -9.18
CA GLY A 86 8.58 4.74 -8.15
C GLY A 86 8.10 5.18 -6.77
N TRP A 87 8.66 4.59 -5.73
CA TRP A 87 8.39 4.99 -4.34
C TRP A 87 9.21 6.22 -3.89
N CYS A 88 10.18 6.64 -4.71
CA CYS A 88 11.14 7.70 -4.39
C CYS A 88 11.04 8.85 -5.40
N TRP A 89 10.80 10.06 -4.90
CA TRP A 89 10.78 11.30 -5.68
C TRP A 89 11.67 12.32 -4.99
N GLY A 90 12.66 12.83 -5.72
CA GLY A 90 13.66 13.76 -5.21
C GLY A 90 14.77 14.02 -6.25
N PRO A 91 15.71 14.94 -5.95
CA PRO A 91 16.88 15.19 -6.79
C PRO A 91 17.77 13.94 -6.92
N LYS A 92 18.68 13.93 -7.91
CA LYS A 92 19.65 12.83 -8.07
C LYS A 92 20.45 12.67 -6.78
N GLY A 93 20.57 11.45 -6.26
CA GLY A 93 21.23 11.16 -4.97
C GLY A 93 20.27 11.04 -3.78
N PHE A 94 19.04 11.56 -3.88
CA PHE A 94 18.10 11.56 -2.74
C PHE A 94 17.72 10.15 -2.27
N ARG A 95 17.63 9.18 -3.20
CA ARG A 95 17.33 7.79 -2.84
C ARG A 95 18.50 7.19 -2.07
N GLU A 96 19.70 7.45 -2.53
CA GLU A 96 20.94 6.96 -1.93
C GLU A 96 21.13 7.53 -0.53
N GLU A 97 20.93 8.85 -0.35
CA GLU A 97 20.95 9.53 0.96
C GLU A 97 19.87 8.96 1.91
N LEU A 98 18.67 8.71 1.41
CA LEU A 98 17.57 8.16 2.23
C LEU A 98 17.82 6.70 2.62
N LEU A 99 18.46 5.92 1.74
CA LEU A 99 18.91 4.56 2.04
C LEU A 99 20.08 4.56 3.03
N GLU A 100 21.00 5.51 2.94
CA GLU A 100 22.09 5.70 3.89
C GLU A 100 21.55 6.07 5.27
N MET A 101 20.61 7.01 5.37
CA MET A 101 19.93 7.35 6.62
C MET A 101 19.15 6.18 7.25
N ILE A 102 18.52 5.33 6.41
CA ILE A 102 17.83 4.14 6.92
C ILE A 102 18.85 3.09 7.38
N GLY A 103 19.93 2.88 6.62
CA GLY A 103 21.04 2.00 6.99
C GLY A 103 21.75 2.44 8.26
N GLU A 104 21.94 3.74 8.48
CA GLU A 104 22.44 4.30 9.73
C GLU A 104 21.46 4.10 10.90
N LYS A 105 20.16 4.02 10.62
CA LYS A 105 19.10 3.71 11.59
C LYS A 105 18.82 2.22 11.78
N GLU A 106 19.51 1.32 11.08
CA GLU A 106 19.44 -0.14 11.31
C GLU A 106 20.01 -0.59 12.67
N GLY A 107 20.33 0.36 13.56
CA GLY A 107 20.83 0.05 14.90
C GLY A 107 19.81 -0.22 16.00
N SER A 108 18.50 0.13 15.88
CA SER A 108 17.66 0.02 17.09
C SER A 108 16.12 0.02 17.01
N GLN A 109 15.43 0.24 15.88
CA GLN A 109 13.98 0.50 15.96
C GLN A 109 13.00 -0.30 15.08
N HIS A 110 13.40 -1.34 14.34
CA HIS A 110 12.46 -2.06 13.47
C HIS A 110 12.58 -3.59 13.42
N HIS A 111 12.55 -4.27 14.57
CA HIS A 111 12.27 -5.71 14.56
C HIS A 111 11.10 -6.02 15.51
N GLY A 112 9.88 -6.02 14.95
CA GLY A 112 8.72 -6.57 15.65
C GLY A 112 8.96 -8.04 16.02
N LYS A 113 8.37 -8.52 17.13
CA LYS A 113 8.56 -9.90 17.63
C LYS A 113 8.38 -10.96 16.54
N GLU A 114 7.41 -10.76 15.65
CA GLU A 114 7.10 -11.67 14.54
C GLU A 114 8.27 -11.86 13.56
N LEU A 115 9.06 -10.81 13.27
CA LEU A 115 10.24 -10.95 12.41
C LEU A 115 11.41 -11.63 13.12
N LYS A 116 11.61 -11.36 14.42
CA LYS A 116 12.63 -12.07 15.21
C LYS A 116 12.34 -13.57 15.29
N GLU A 117 11.09 -13.92 15.57
CA GLU A 117 10.65 -15.32 15.62
C GLU A 117 10.83 -16.02 14.25
N TRP A 118 10.60 -15.30 13.16
CA TRP A 118 10.80 -15.79 11.80
C TRP A 118 12.29 -15.99 11.45
N ASP A 119 13.16 -15.05 11.81
CA ASP A 119 14.60 -15.15 11.59
C ASP A 119 15.21 -16.29 12.43
N GLU A 120 14.76 -16.45 13.69
CA GLU A 120 15.15 -17.57 14.54
C GLU A 120 14.68 -18.93 13.97
N GLN A 121 13.48 -18.99 13.38
CA GLN A 121 12.99 -20.20 12.72
C GLN A 121 13.83 -20.54 11.48
N LYS A 122 14.20 -19.54 10.68
CA LYS A 122 15.08 -19.74 9.51
C LYS A 122 16.48 -20.19 9.93
N ALA A 123 17.03 -19.64 11.00
CA ALA A 123 18.33 -20.06 11.55
C ALA A 123 18.31 -21.54 11.96
N ARG A 124 17.30 -21.97 12.72
CA ARG A 124 17.12 -23.38 13.10
C ARG A 124 16.96 -24.30 11.88
N MET A 125 16.21 -23.87 10.87
CA MET A 125 16.04 -24.65 9.63
C MET A 125 17.33 -24.73 8.81
N ALA A 126 18.12 -23.67 8.78
CA ALA A 126 19.41 -23.63 8.10
C ALA A 126 20.42 -24.58 8.77
N GLU A 127 20.48 -24.58 10.10
CA GLU A 127 21.34 -25.49 10.86
C GLU A 127 20.98 -26.96 10.60
N ARG A 128 19.68 -27.27 10.59
CA ARG A 128 19.17 -28.60 10.29
C ARG A 128 19.51 -29.04 8.87
N LEU A 129 19.27 -28.19 7.87
CA LEU A 129 19.61 -28.47 6.48
C LEU A 129 21.12 -28.67 6.30
N ARG A 130 21.96 -27.93 7.03
CA ARG A 130 23.41 -28.09 6.97
C ARG A 130 23.88 -29.40 7.59
N LYS A 131 23.23 -29.87 8.65
CA LYS A 131 23.53 -31.16 9.33
C LYS A 131 23.01 -32.36 8.55
N GLU A 132 21.81 -32.26 7.98
CA GLU A 132 21.09 -33.39 7.37
C GLU A 132 21.32 -33.50 5.85
N THR A 133 21.93 -32.51 5.21
CA THR A 133 22.16 -32.51 3.75
C THR A 133 23.56 -32.04 3.36
N THR A 134 24.00 -32.39 2.15
CA THR A 134 25.27 -31.92 1.56
C THR A 134 25.17 -30.52 0.95
N MET A 135 24.01 -29.84 1.04
CA MET A 135 23.81 -28.53 0.42
C MET A 135 24.72 -27.48 1.05
N GLY A 136 25.35 -26.67 0.21
CA GLY A 136 26.22 -25.58 0.64
C GLY A 136 25.45 -24.35 1.14
N TRP A 137 26.11 -23.51 1.94
CA TRP A 137 25.52 -22.30 2.52
C TRP A 137 24.92 -21.32 1.48
N GLN A 138 25.50 -21.26 0.29
CA GLN A 138 24.94 -20.49 -0.83
C GLN A 138 23.53 -20.95 -1.21
N TRP A 139 23.33 -22.26 -1.26
CA TRP A 139 22.04 -22.85 -1.59
C TRP A 139 21.04 -22.67 -0.45
N ILE A 140 21.47 -22.91 0.79
CA ILE A 140 20.63 -22.78 1.99
C ILE A 140 20.16 -21.33 2.17
N ALA A 141 21.06 -20.35 2.08
CA ALA A 141 20.72 -18.94 2.22
C ALA A 141 19.76 -18.45 1.12
N LYS A 142 19.94 -18.93 -0.13
CA LYS A 142 19.02 -18.63 -1.24
C LYS A 142 17.65 -19.27 -1.02
N ARG A 143 17.59 -20.50 -0.49
CA ARG A 143 16.34 -21.24 -0.29
C ARG A 143 15.50 -20.70 0.87
N LEU A 144 16.16 -20.18 1.90
CA LEU A 144 15.52 -19.59 3.08
C LEU A 144 15.42 -18.06 3.03
N GLU A 145 15.85 -17.44 1.92
CA GLU A 145 15.86 -15.98 1.74
C GLU A 145 16.56 -15.24 2.90
N MET A 146 17.72 -15.76 3.34
CA MET A 146 18.49 -15.23 4.49
C MET A 146 19.52 -14.15 4.08
N GLY A 147 19.35 -13.56 2.89
CA GLY A 147 20.29 -12.61 2.32
C GLY A 147 21.59 -13.28 1.83
N HIS A 148 22.71 -12.58 1.99
CA HIS A 148 24.01 -13.06 1.50
C HIS A 148 24.55 -14.21 2.38
N TRP A 149 24.95 -15.32 1.76
CA TRP A 149 25.29 -16.56 2.45
C TRP A 149 26.40 -16.45 3.50
N ARG A 150 27.37 -15.53 3.32
CA ARG A 150 28.42 -15.29 4.34
C ARG A 150 27.84 -14.69 5.62
N THR A 151 26.83 -13.85 5.50
CA THR A 151 26.14 -13.24 6.65
C THR A 151 25.26 -14.30 7.32
N SER A 152 24.56 -15.12 6.53
CA SER A 152 23.72 -16.20 7.05
C SER A 152 24.52 -17.29 7.78
N ALA A 153 25.73 -17.61 7.31
CA ALA A 153 26.61 -18.58 7.96
C ALA A 153 27.21 -18.09 9.29
N ASN A 154 27.24 -16.76 9.50
CA ASN A 154 27.70 -16.16 10.76
C ASN A 154 26.55 -15.93 11.76
N ALA A 155 25.29 -16.09 11.31
CA ALA A 155 24.08 -15.83 12.09
C ALA A 155 23.46 -17.12 12.68
N VAL A 156 24.02 -18.28 12.35
CA VAL A 156 23.66 -19.62 12.83
C VAL A 156 24.87 -20.18 13.57
#